data_AF-A0A2S5B894-F1
#
_entry.id   AF-A0A2S5B894-F1
#
_cell.length_a   1.000
_cell.length_b   1.000
_cell.length_c   1.000
_cell.angle_alpha   90.00
_cell.angle_beta   90.00
_cell.angle_gamma   90.00
#
_symmetry.space_group_name_H-M   'P 1'
#
loop_
_entity.id
_entity.type
_entity.pdbx_description
1 polymer ?
#
loop_
_entity_poly.entity_id
_entity_poly.type
_entity_poly.pdbx_seq_one_letter_code
_entity_poly.pdbx_strand_id
1 'polypeptide(L)'
;MTGQDAFKDEFTHSHGGQCYFVAVDPSFPLQVTDIARVVAQVAVQGDDAERSTYVDSLAQRANDALPPPTEPAHSDDADDDDSDETARASLAPPKDTADSLAAKRELVRDVVSQLAQAGRGAIQNLADRQLIGFTNLTLSLVLGLFADDADTSARDELVRSLVDAIAPAVESGPANPALSTRYSALATIFNALPLKAGPLRFHVLTTLVESAAQHDDIAIVRPALAENQLELYFKQAGDDVEVAADETTSRIVEALLKNAAGPKAADPVGTARLAREILLARLSAPSGAGAESSTRTKLGATLLALSFASNDVFDFTPFSRAANRFPAVHQSSSNDALGRTLELFTTETGAELDVAKLPSQADLDAAIAGSTLLPASSTSSSSSAAASSSSASPLSSSAAASPTRLDRAQLERKIKLVKLAQLCEDKVGGQVRYEEIQKQLGLKKASDDDDDDEGEEVETWVIDAIRASLLQGRLSQPTRSLFVTRAAPVAPGAFSTDKWTTVQQRLEGWKHALEKVTQTVEKSLNVTGPTAGGRRAGAEEVMANHHQHQQQQAIEV
;
A
#
# COMPACT_ATOMS: atom_id res chain seq x y z
N MET A 1 -15.22 12.26 -13.95
CA MET A 1 -14.10 11.43 -13.50
C MET A 1 -14.49 10.83 -12.17
N THR A 2 -14.40 9.51 -12.01
CA THR A 2 -14.55 8.91 -10.68
C THR A 2 -13.25 9.12 -9.89
N GLY A 3 -13.28 9.11 -8.56
CA GLY A 3 -12.06 9.25 -7.75
C GLY A 3 -10.99 8.18 -8.05
N GLN A 4 -11.39 7.03 -8.61
CA GLN A 4 -10.47 5.97 -9.05
C GLN A 4 -9.71 6.32 -10.33
N ASP A 5 -10.37 7.01 -11.26
CA ASP A 5 -9.77 7.40 -12.53
C ASP A 5 -8.72 8.50 -12.32
N ALA A 6 -8.90 9.34 -11.29
CA ALA A 6 -8.01 10.46 -11.01
C ALA A 6 -6.54 10.06 -10.74
N PHE A 7 -6.28 8.81 -10.36
CA PHE A 7 -4.94 8.27 -10.13
C PHE A 7 -4.45 7.30 -11.22
N LYS A 8 -5.30 6.97 -12.19
CA LYS A 8 -5.00 6.01 -13.27
C LYS A 8 -4.95 6.66 -14.66
N ASP A 9 -5.66 7.76 -14.86
CA ASP A 9 -5.71 8.45 -16.15
C ASP A 9 -4.37 9.14 -16.44
N GLU A 10 -3.85 8.94 -17.65
CA GLU A 10 -2.58 9.50 -18.15
C GLU A 10 -2.63 11.04 -18.19
N PHE A 11 -3.83 11.63 -18.28
CA PHE A 11 -4.05 13.08 -18.22
C PHE A 11 -4.10 13.66 -16.80
N THR A 12 -4.46 12.86 -15.80
CA THR A 12 -4.52 13.32 -14.39
C THR A 12 -3.41 12.76 -13.53
N HIS A 13 -2.59 11.84 -14.05
CA HIS A 13 -1.36 11.42 -13.39
C HIS A 13 -0.49 12.65 -13.13
N SER A 14 0.25 12.64 -12.02
CA SER A 14 1.05 13.74 -11.49
C SER A 14 2.02 14.32 -12.53
N HIS A 15 1.57 15.25 -13.39
CA HIS A 15 2.40 16.03 -14.32
C HIS A 15 3.17 17.16 -13.61
N GLY A 16 3.38 17.02 -12.30
CA GLY A 16 4.15 17.96 -11.49
C GLY A 16 3.63 19.39 -11.49
N GLY A 17 2.30 19.57 -11.51
CA GLY A 17 1.66 20.88 -11.56
C GLY A 17 1.58 21.50 -12.96
N GLN A 18 1.88 20.75 -14.03
CA GLN A 18 1.81 21.24 -15.42
C GLN A 18 0.42 21.08 -16.06
N CYS A 19 -0.58 20.57 -15.33
CA CYS A 19 -1.97 20.52 -15.79
C CYS A 19 -2.59 21.92 -15.67
N TYR A 20 -2.11 22.88 -16.48
CA TYR A 20 -2.75 24.18 -16.59
C TYR A 20 -4.11 23.98 -17.27
N PHE A 21 -5.18 24.32 -16.55
CA PHE A 21 -6.51 24.41 -17.10
C PHE A 21 -6.46 25.35 -18.31
N VAL A 22 -7.01 24.91 -19.45
CA VAL A 22 -7.09 25.72 -20.67
C VAL A 22 -7.85 27.01 -20.33
N ALA A 23 -7.10 28.12 -20.30
CA ALA A 23 -7.58 29.45 -20.02
C ALA A 23 -8.50 29.93 -21.15
N VAL A 24 -9.78 29.62 -21.04
CA VAL A 24 -10.79 30.59 -21.47
C VAL A 24 -10.92 31.52 -20.27
N ASP A 25 -10.08 32.55 -20.17
CA ASP A 25 -10.00 33.41 -18.97
C ASP A 25 -11.26 34.30 -18.84
N PRO A 26 -12.22 34.01 -17.94
CA PRO A 26 -13.14 35.03 -17.48
C PRO A 26 -12.36 36.12 -16.73
N SER A 27 -12.83 37.36 -16.78
CA SER A 27 -12.18 38.47 -16.08
C SER A 27 -12.07 38.19 -14.56
N PHE A 28 -10.99 38.64 -13.93
CA PHE A 28 -10.74 38.46 -12.49
C PHE A 28 -11.96 38.83 -11.61
N PRO A 29 -12.71 39.92 -11.86
CA PRO A 29 -13.92 40.22 -11.10
C PRO A 29 -15.01 39.15 -11.19
N LEU A 30 -15.19 38.51 -12.35
CA LEU A 30 -16.16 37.42 -12.51
C LEU A 30 -15.72 36.18 -11.73
N GLN A 31 -14.43 35.84 -11.80
CA GLN A 31 -13.85 34.72 -11.05
C GLN A 31 -14.08 34.88 -9.55
N VAL A 32 -13.76 36.06 -9.01
CA VAL A 32 -13.97 36.40 -7.60
C VAL A 32 -15.44 36.36 -7.22
N THR A 33 -16.32 36.92 -8.05
CA THR A 33 -17.77 36.94 -7.80
C THR A 33 -18.34 35.53 -7.72
N ASP A 34 -17.91 34.62 -8.60
CA ASP A 34 -18.37 33.23 -8.59
C ASP A 34 -17.90 32.46 -7.37
N ILE A 35 -16.65 32.66 -6.93
CA ILE A 35 -16.14 32.11 -5.66
C ILE A 35 -16.93 32.70 -4.48
N ALA A 36 -17.12 34.01 -4.46
CA ALA A 36 -17.80 34.73 -3.38
C ALA A 36 -19.25 34.27 -3.19
N ARG A 37 -19.98 33.95 -4.27
CA ARG A 37 -21.34 33.40 -4.18
C ARG A 37 -21.38 32.07 -3.44
N VAL A 38 -20.43 31.18 -3.73
CA VAL A 38 -20.34 29.87 -3.04
C VAL A 38 -19.94 30.07 -1.58
N VAL A 39 -18.97 30.94 -1.30
CA VAL A 39 -18.56 31.27 0.07
C VAL A 39 -19.69 31.92 0.86
N ALA A 40 -20.48 32.81 0.25
CA ALA A 40 -21.64 33.43 0.89
C ALA A 40 -22.73 32.42 1.27
N GLN A 41 -22.92 31.38 0.46
CA GLN A 41 -23.86 30.30 0.76
C GLN A 41 -23.37 29.39 1.90
N VAL A 42 -22.04 29.24 2.05
CA VAL A 42 -21.42 28.26 2.95
C VAL A 42 -20.99 28.87 4.30
N ALA A 43 -20.37 30.05 4.28
CA ALA A 43 -19.68 30.63 5.42
C ALA A 43 -20.38 31.86 6.03
N VAL A 44 -21.15 32.60 5.23
CA VAL A 44 -21.81 33.83 5.70
C VAL A 44 -23.15 33.48 6.39
N GLN A 45 -23.17 33.69 7.71
CA GLN A 45 -24.40 33.63 8.50
C GLN A 45 -25.18 34.92 8.30
N GLY A 46 -26.36 34.83 7.69
CA GLY A 46 -27.18 36.01 7.36
C GLY A 46 -28.31 35.72 6.38
N ASP A 47 -29.19 36.70 6.20
CA ASP A 47 -30.27 36.66 5.21
C ASP A 47 -29.72 36.83 3.78
N ASP A 48 -30.52 36.47 2.76
CA ASP A 48 -30.09 36.55 1.34
C ASP A 48 -29.65 37.97 0.92
N ALA A 49 -30.17 39.01 1.57
CA ALA A 49 -29.76 40.39 1.36
C ALA A 49 -28.33 40.67 1.87
N GLU A 50 -27.95 40.11 3.02
CA GLU A 50 -26.60 40.25 3.59
C GLU A 50 -25.58 39.48 2.75
N ARG A 51 -25.95 38.29 2.26
CA ARG A 51 -25.15 37.51 1.30
C ARG A 51 -24.94 38.25 -0.01
N SER A 52 -25.98 38.87 -0.57
CA SER A 52 -25.86 39.67 -1.79
C SER A 52 -24.94 40.88 -1.57
N THR A 53 -25.12 41.59 -0.47
CA THR A 53 -24.28 42.76 -0.12
C THR A 53 -22.80 42.37 0.01
N TYR A 54 -22.52 41.22 0.62
CA TYR A 54 -21.18 40.68 0.70
C TYR A 54 -20.58 40.40 -0.69
N VAL A 55 -21.31 39.72 -1.57
CA VAL A 55 -20.87 39.44 -2.94
C VAL A 55 -20.62 40.74 -3.73
N ASP A 56 -21.52 41.71 -3.62
CA ASP A 56 -21.42 43.00 -4.32
C ASP A 56 -20.19 43.79 -3.83
N SER A 57 -19.91 43.76 -2.52
CA SER A 57 -18.73 44.41 -1.95
C SER A 57 -17.41 43.83 -2.47
N LEU A 58 -17.34 42.50 -2.64
CA LEU A 58 -16.16 41.82 -3.18
C LEU A 58 -16.02 42.05 -4.68
N ALA A 59 -17.12 42.07 -5.42
CA ALA A 59 -17.11 42.39 -6.84
C ALA A 59 -16.57 43.81 -7.08
N GLN A 60 -16.95 44.78 -6.25
CA GLN A 60 -16.41 46.14 -6.32
C GLN A 60 -14.91 46.16 -6.05
N ARG A 61 -14.46 45.56 -4.94
CA ARG A 61 -13.03 45.45 -4.61
C ARG A 61 -12.21 44.75 -5.70
N ALA A 62 -12.80 43.76 -6.39
CA ALA A 62 -12.13 43.07 -7.48
C ALA A 62 -11.98 43.92 -8.74
N ASN A 63 -12.93 44.83 -9.01
CA ASN A 63 -12.81 45.82 -10.09
C ASN A 63 -11.76 46.88 -9.75
N ASP A 64 -11.72 47.33 -8.49
CA ASP A 64 -10.74 48.31 -8.02
C ASP A 64 -9.29 47.76 -8.06
N ALA A 65 -9.13 46.43 -8.00
CA ALA A 65 -7.85 45.74 -8.08
C ALA A 65 -7.33 45.53 -9.52
N LEU A 66 -8.07 45.94 -10.57
CA LEU A 66 -7.60 45.86 -11.96
C LEU A 66 -6.56 46.94 -12.25
N PRO A 67 -5.55 46.66 -13.11
CA PRO A 67 -4.60 47.68 -13.52
C PRO A 67 -5.31 48.83 -14.24
N PRO A 68 -4.82 50.08 -14.12
CA PRO A 68 -5.38 51.20 -14.86
C PRO A 68 -5.28 50.92 -16.36
N PRO A 69 -6.28 51.33 -17.17
CA PRO A 69 -6.25 51.14 -18.61
C PRO A 69 -5.00 51.82 -19.19
N THR A 70 -4.28 51.10 -20.05
CA THR A 70 -3.14 51.66 -20.79
C THR A 70 -3.63 52.84 -21.62
N GLU A 71 -3.07 54.03 -21.38
CA GLU A 71 -3.39 55.22 -22.18
C GLU A 71 -3.16 54.91 -23.66
N PRO A 72 -4.09 55.28 -24.57
CA PRO A 72 -3.86 55.14 -25.99
C PRO A 72 -2.62 55.97 -26.33
N ALA A 73 -1.62 55.36 -26.97
CA ALA A 73 -0.47 56.08 -27.46
C ALA A 73 -0.96 57.22 -28.36
N HIS A 74 -0.85 58.46 -27.88
CA HIS A 74 -1.04 59.63 -28.71
C HIS A 74 0.11 59.65 -29.73
N SER A 75 -0.15 59.14 -30.93
CA SER A 75 0.72 59.33 -32.08
C SER A 75 0.50 60.75 -32.62
N ASP A 76 0.97 61.75 -31.89
CA ASP A 76 1.24 63.07 -32.46
C ASP A 76 2.65 63.03 -33.04
N ASP A 77 2.80 62.34 -34.18
CA ASP A 77 3.83 62.60 -35.19
C ASP A 77 3.43 61.81 -36.44
N ALA A 78 2.77 62.52 -37.35
CA ALA A 78 2.63 62.09 -38.72
C ALA A 78 3.99 62.27 -39.38
N ASP A 79 4.65 61.16 -39.75
CA ASP A 79 5.45 61.04 -40.97
C ASP A 79 5.82 59.56 -41.19
N ASP A 80 5.96 59.23 -42.47
CA ASP A 80 5.94 57.92 -43.13
C ASP A 80 6.85 56.79 -42.59
N ASP A 81 6.40 55.58 -42.93
CA ASP A 81 7.15 54.38 -43.36
C ASP A 81 7.45 53.25 -42.34
N ASP A 82 6.99 52.05 -42.74
CA ASP A 82 7.31 50.70 -42.23
C ASP A 82 7.27 50.43 -40.71
N SER A 83 6.14 49.92 -40.19
CA SER A 83 6.15 48.84 -39.18
C SER A 83 4.75 48.28 -38.85
N ASP A 84 4.35 47.20 -39.52
CA ASP A 84 3.26 46.29 -39.09
C ASP A 84 3.51 45.64 -37.70
N GLU A 85 4.68 45.90 -37.09
CA GLU A 85 5.11 45.38 -35.79
C GLU A 85 4.60 46.22 -34.61
N THR A 86 4.37 47.53 -34.78
CA THR A 86 3.89 48.42 -33.72
C THR A 86 2.37 48.34 -33.52
N ALA A 87 1.60 48.03 -34.57
CA ALA A 87 0.15 47.82 -34.47
C ALA A 87 -0.25 46.50 -33.77
N ARG A 88 0.67 45.52 -33.66
CA ARG A 88 0.46 44.28 -32.90
C ARG A 88 0.75 44.41 -31.41
N ALA A 89 1.51 45.44 -31.00
CA ALA A 89 1.83 45.69 -29.60
C ALA A 89 0.66 46.26 -28.78
N SER A 90 -0.33 46.88 -29.44
CA SER A 90 -1.52 47.46 -28.79
C SER A 90 -2.61 46.45 -28.42
N LEU A 91 -2.43 45.16 -28.75
CA LEU A 91 -3.34 44.06 -28.43
C LEU A 91 -2.84 43.18 -27.27
N ALA A 92 -1.72 43.53 -26.64
CA ALA A 92 -1.26 42.81 -25.45
C ALA A 92 -2.17 43.15 -24.26
N PRO A 93 -2.69 42.16 -23.51
CA PRO A 93 -3.49 42.42 -22.32
C PRO A 93 -2.70 43.28 -21.32
N PRO A 94 -3.38 44.18 -20.57
CA PRO A 94 -2.70 45.03 -19.58
C PRO A 94 -1.94 44.14 -18.60
N LYS A 95 -0.62 44.33 -18.53
CA LYS A 95 0.22 43.57 -17.59
C LYS A 95 -0.09 44.06 -16.18
N ASP A 96 -0.39 43.11 -15.28
CA ASP A 96 -0.67 43.44 -13.89
C ASP A 96 0.51 44.20 -13.25
N THR A 97 0.21 45.34 -12.63
CA THR A 97 1.17 46.09 -11.81
C THR A 97 1.39 45.40 -10.47
N ALA A 98 2.53 45.62 -9.81
CA ALA A 98 2.81 45.03 -8.50
C ALA A 98 1.72 45.35 -7.45
N ASP A 99 1.18 46.57 -7.48
CA ASP A 99 0.10 47.00 -6.59
C ASP A 99 -1.23 46.29 -6.90
N SER A 100 -1.55 46.11 -8.19
CA SER A 100 -2.75 45.36 -8.60
C SER A 100 -2.66 43.89 -8.17
N LEU A 101 -1.48 43.24 -8.30
CA LEU A 101 -1.27 41.87 -7.83
C LEU A 101 -1.41 41.76 -6.31
N ALA A 102 -0.88 42.71 -5.55
CA ALA A 102 -1.03 42.74 -4.10
C ALA A 102 -2.50 42.84 -3.67
N ALA A 103 -3.27 43.74 -4.31
CA ALA A 103 -4.71 43.88 -4.06
C ALA A 103 -5.50 42.61 -4.41
N LYS A 104 -5.19 41.97 -5.55
CA LYS A 104 -5.78 40.67 -5.95
C LYS A 104 -5.47 39.58 -4.93
N ARG A 105 -4.22 39.48 -4.45
CA ARG A 105 -3.77 38.50 -3.46
C ARG A 105 -4.48 38.68 -2.11
N GLU A 106 -4.60 39.92 -1.63
CA GLU A 106 -5.31 40.24 -0.40
C GLU A 106 -6.78 39.84 -0.47
N LEU A 107 -7.45 40.16 -1.58
CA LEU A 107 -8.84 39.80 -1.79
C LEU A 107 -9.05 38.27 -1.75
N VAL A 108 -8.21 37.51 -2.46
CA VAL A 108 -8.31 36.04 -2.46
C VAL A 108 -8.05 35.46 -1.07
N ARG A 109 -7.10 36.04 -0.33
CA ARG A 109 -6.86 35.64 1.07
C ARG A 109 -8.09 35.86 1.93
N ASP A 110 -8.74 37.02 1.82
CA ASP A 110 -9.96 37.33 2.58
C ASP A 110 -11.07 36.31 2.29
N VAL A 111 -11.35 36.03 1.01
CA VAL A 111 -12.42 35.12 0.59
C VAL A 111 -12.18 33.70 1.10
N VAL A 112 -10.97 33.18 0.97
CA VAL A 112 -10.63 31.83 1.45
C VAL A 112 -10.57 31.78 2.98
N SER A 113 -10.15 32.86 3.65
CA SER A 113 -10.15 32.90 5.12
C SER A 113 -11.55 32.78 5.72
N GLN A 114 -12.59 33.28 5.03
CA GLN A 114 -13.97 33.06 5.45
C GLN A 114 -14.38 31.58 5.34
N LEU A 115 -13.90 30.89 4.31
CA LEU A 115 -14.08 29.45 4.20
C LEU A 115 -13.37 28.70 5.34
N ALA A 116 -12.17 29.14 5.73
CA ALA A 116 -11.44 28.60 6.88
C ALA A 116 -12.22 28.75 8.20
N GLN A 117 -12.85 29.91 8.41
CA GLN A 117 -13.68 30.17 9.61
C GLN A 117 -14.91 29.26 9.69
N ALA A 118 -15.47 28.86 8.55
CA ALA A 118 -16.59 27.93 8.50
C ALA A 118 -16.20 26.48 8.91
N GLY A 119 -14.90 26.15 8.87
CA GLY A 119 -14.34 24.91 9.41
C GLY A 119 -14.38 23.69 8.47
N ARG A 120 -13.95 22.54 9.01
CA ARG A 120 -13.84 21.29 8.25
C ARG A 120 -15.23 20.80 7.81
N GLY A 121 -15.36 20.45 6.53
CA GLY A 121 -16.64 20.03 5.96
C GLY A 121 -17.69 21.14 5.92
N ALA A 122 -17.25 22.40 5.85
CA ALA A 122 -18.14 23.55 5.70
C ALA A 122 -19.01 23.47 4.44
N ILE A 123 -18.45 22.97 3.33
CA ILE A 123 -19.20 22.90 2.06
C ILE A 123 -20.21 21.77 2.14
N GLN A 124 -21.45 22.12 2.46
CA GLN A 124 -22.61 21.22 2.51
C GLN A 124 -23.72 21.79 1.64
N ASN A 125 -24.60 20.92 1.13
CA ASN A 125 -25.77 21.28 0.33
C ASN A 125 -25.46 22.06 -0.97
N LEU A 126 -24.25 21.90 -1.51
CA LEU A 126 -23.84 22.42 -2.81
C LEU A 126 -24.06 21.35 -3.90
N ALA A 127 -24.42 21.74 -5.12
CA ALA A 127 -24.53 20.76 -6.21
C ALA A 127 -23.15 20.21 -6.61
N ASP A 128 -23.08 18.94 -7.01
CA ASP A 128 -21.80 18.28 -7.38
C ASP A 128 -21.01 19.05 -8.45
N ARG A 129 -21.70 19.54 -9.49
CA ARG A 129 -21.08 20.34 -10.56
C ARG A 129 -20.55 21.67 -10.04
N GLN A 130 -21.25 22.29 -9.09
CA GLN A 130 -20.82 23.55 -8.48
C GLN A 130 -19.59 23.34 -7.61
N LEU A 131 -19.50 22.24 -6.86
CA LEU A 131 -18.30 21.90 -6.08
C LEU A 131 -17.06 21.77 -6.98
N ILE A 132 -17.17 21.02 -8.08
CA ILE A 132 -16.04 20.83 -9.01
C ILE A 132 -15.62 22.18 -9.62
N GLY A 133 -16.58 22.96 -10.11
CA GLY A 133 -16.31 24.29 -10.69
C GLY A 133 -15.64 25.23 -9.69
N PHE A 134 -16.19 25.30 -8.47
CA PHE A 134 -15.65 26.11 -7.38
C PHE A 134 -14.22 25.69 -7.01
N THR A 135 -13.98 24.37 -6.88
CA THR A 135 -12.65 23.85 -6.52
C THR A 135 -11.62 24.20 -7.59
N ASN A 136 -11.93 23.96 -8.87
CA ASN A 136 -11.01 24.22 -9.97
C ASN A 136 -10.72 25.72 -10.12
N LEU A 137 -11.75 26.56 -9.99
CA LEU A 137 -11.63 28.02 -10.10
C LEU A 137 -10.78 28.58 -8.95
N THR A 138 -11.10 28.20 -7.71
CA THR A 138 -10.38 28.66 -6.52
C THR A 138 -8.92 28.20 -6.56
N LEU A 139 -8.68 26.94 -6.94
CA LEU A 139 -7.34 26.39 -7.05
C LEU A 139 -6.52 27.08 -8.14
N SER A 140 -7.12 27.33 -9.32
CA SER A 140 -6.44 28.03 -10.42
C SER A 140 -6.05 29.45 -10.02
N LEU A 141 -6.93 30.15 -9.31
CA LEU A 141 -6.67 31.51 -8.82
C LEU A 141 -5.55 31.55 -7.78
N VAL A 142 -5.57 30.62 -6.82
CA VAL A 142 -4.54 30.52 -5.78
C VAL A 142 -3.18 30.13 -6.39
N LEU A 143 -3.13 29.15 -7.29
CA LEU A 143 -1.88 28.74 -7.92
C LEU A 143 -1.35 29.82 -8.88
N GLY A 144 -2.22 30.56 -9.57
CA GLY A 144 -1.82 31.64 -10.48
C GLY A 144 -1.30 32.88 -9.76
N LEU A 145 -1.96 33.32 -8.69
CA LEU A 145 -1.58 34.54 -7.97
C LEU A 145 -0.41 34.35 -6.99
N PHE A 146 -0.23 33.15 -6.45
CA PHE A 146 0.79 32.82 -5.45
C PHE A 146 1.84 31.84 -6.01
N ALA A 147 2.22 32.03 -7.27
CA ALA A 147 3.20 31.18 -7.96
C ALA A 147 4.65 31.39 -7.46
N ASP A 148 4.95 32.57 -6.92
CA ASP A 148 6.29 32.95 -6.47
C ASP A 148 6.72 32.20 -5.21
N ASP A 149 8.00 31.81 -5.13
CA ASP A 149 8.54 31.07 -3.98
C ASP A 149 8.36 31.82 -2.65
N ALA A 150 8.38 33.16 -2.68
CA ALA A 150 8.17 34.03 -1.52
C ALA A 150 6.77 33.88 -0.88
N ASP A 151 5.80 33.42 -1.65
CA ASP A 151 4.39 33.31 -1.26
C ASP A 151 3.97 31.87 -0.94
N THR A 152 4.94 30.93 -0.89
CA THR A 152 4.70 29.50 -0.68
C THR A 152 3.90 29.20 0.59
N SER A 153 4.21 29.84 1.72
CA SER A 153 3.50 29.62 2.98
C SER A 153 2.03 30.05 2.90
N ALA A 154 1.77 31.22 2.29
CA ALA A 154 0.41 31.72 2.11
C ALA A 154 -0.38 30.84 1.15
N ARG A 155 0.22 30.42 0.04
CA ARG A 155 -0.37 29.44 -0.90
C ARG A 155 -0.77 28.15 -0.17
N ASP A 156 0.14 27.61 0.62
CA ASP A 156 -0.08 26.34 1.31
C ASP A 156 -1.19 26.45 2.38
N GLU A 157 -1.28 27.55 3.12
CA GLU A 157 -2.38 27.80 4.08
C GLU A 157 -3.74 27.88 3.39
N LEU A 158 -3.83 28.62 2.27
CA LEU A 158 -5.07 28.76 1.51
C LEU A 158 -5.55 27.43 0.94
N VAL A 159 -4.62 26.62 0.40
CA VAL A 159 -4.97 25.29 -0.12
C VAL A 159 -5.37 24.33 1.01
N ARG A 160 -4.72 24.37 2.18
CA ARG A 160 -5.14 23.57 3.34
C ARG A 160 -6.56 23.91 3.76
N SER A 161 -6.89 25.19 3.84
CA SER A 161 -8.26 25.64 4.15
C SER A 161 -9.29 25.13 3.14
N LEU A 162 -8.96 25.16 1.84
CA LEU A 162 -9.83 24.62 0.79
C LEU A 162 -10.02 23.11 0.95
N VAL A 163 -8.94 22.36 1.22
CA VAL A 163 -8.97 20.90 1.43
C VAL A 163 -9.83 20.54 2.65
N ASP A 164 -9.64 21.22 3.77
CA ASP A 164 -10.42 21.00 4.99
C ASP A 164 -11.91 21.30 4.78
N ALA A 165 -12.24 22.35 4.03
CA ALA A 165 -13.62 22.69 3.72
C ALA A 165 -14.33 21.68 2.81
N ILE A 166 -13.58 21.03 1.89
CA ILE A 166 -14.08 20.00 0.98
C ILE A 166 -14.19 18.64 1.68
N ALA A 167 -13.31 18.33 2.63
CA ALA A 167 -13.28 17.06 3.35
C ALA A 167 -14.66 16.76 3.97
N PRO A 168 -15.16 15.51 3.86
CA PRO A 168 -16.45 15.15 4.47
C PRO A 168 -16.42 15.33 5.99
N ALA A 169 -17.53 15.79 6.55
CA ALA A 169 -17.73 15.86 8.00
C ALA A 169 -17.98 14.45 8.57
N VAL A 170 -17.47 14.22 9.79
CA VAL A 170 -17.43 12.88 10.44
C VAL A 170 -18.83 12.30 10.70
N GLU A 171 -19.84 13.16 10.93
CA GLU A 171 -21.19 12.75 11.34
C GLU A 171 -22.26 13.48 10.52
N SER A 172 -22.41 13.14 9.25
CA SER A 172 -23.46 13.74 8.43
C SER A 172 -24.18 12.67 7.63
N GLY A 173 -25.50 12.85 7.45
CA GLY A 173 -26.39 11.94 6.74
C GLY A 173 -26.04 11.81 5.25
N PRO A 174 -27.01 11.77 4.31
CA PRO A 174 -26.66 11.70 2.89
C PRO A 174 -25.77 12.89 2.50
N ALA A 175 -24.50 12.61 2.19
CA ALA A 175 -23.51 13.62 1.88
C ALA A 175 -23.91 14.36 0.59
N ASN A 176 -24.15 15.66 0.71
CA ASN A 176 -24.35 16.56 -0.41
C ASN A 176 -23.33 17.70 -0.31
N PRO A 177 -22.40 17.89 -1.26
CA PRO A 177 -22.09 17.07 -2.44
C PRO A 177 -21.76 15.60 -2.15
N ALA A 178 -21.93 14.73 -3.15
CA ALA A 178 -21.65 13.30 -3.06
C ALA A 178 -20.18 13.02 -2.70
N LEU A 179 -19.93 11.93 -1.97
CA LEU A 179 -18.58 11.54 -1.54
C LEU A 179 -17.63 11.35 -2.73
N SER A 180 -18.11 10.74 -3.82
CA SER A 180 -17.35 10.55 -5.06
C SER A 180 -16.87 11.88 -5.67
N THR A 181 -17.71 12.92 -5.64
CA THR A 181 -17.39 14.27 -6.09
C THR A 181 -16.31 14.90 -5.22
N ARG A 182 -16.41 14.73 -3.89
CA ARG A 182 -15.40 15.21 -2.93
C ARG A 182 -14.05 14.54 -3.15
N TYR A 183 -14.04 13.22 -3.35
CA TYR A 183 -12.82 12.47 -3.67
C TYR A 183 -12.19 12.93 -4.98
N SER A 184 -13.00 13.17 -6.01
CA SER A 184 -12.52 13.72 -7.29
C SER A 184 -11.94 15.12 -7.14
N ALA A 185 -12.57 15.98 -6.33
CA ALA A 185 -12.07 17.33 -6.05
C ALA A 185 -10.72 17.30 -5.32
N LEU A 186 -10.60 16.49 -4.26
CA LEU A 186 -9.35 16.30 -3.53
C LEU A 186 -8.23 15.71 -4.40
N ALA A 187 -8.55 14.72 -5.25
CA ALA A 187 -7.58 14.15 -6.18
C ALA A 187 -7.12 15.18 -7.23
N THR A 188 -8.03 16.05 -7.69
CA THR A 188 -7.69 17.16 -8.59
C THR A 188 -6.72 18.13 -7.93
N ILE A 189 -6.96 18.50 -6.67
CA ILE A 189 -6.02 19.33 -5.89
C ILE A 189 -4.66 18.64 -5.78
N PHE A 190 -4.62 17.36 -5.39
CA PHE A 190 -3.35 16.62 -5.25
C PHE A 190 -2.52 16.58 -6.55
N ASN A 191 -3.19 16.43 -7.70
CA ASN A 191 -2.56 16.33 -9.01
C ASN A 191 -2.11 17.69 -9.57
N ALA A 192 -2.83 18.77 -9.24
CA ALA A 192 -2.50 20.14 -9.68
C ALA A 192 -1.38 20.78 -8.87
N LEU A 193 -1.08 20.29 -7.66
CA LEU A 193 -0.03 20.84 -6.82
C LEU A 193 1.39 20.58 -7.39
N PRO A 194 2.33 21.54 -7.26
CA PRO A 194 3.72 21.35 -7.66
C PRO A 194 4.40 20.19 -6.90
N LEU A 195 5.34 19.48 -7.55
CA LEU A 195 6.07 18.37 -6.91
C LEU A 195 6.82 18.79 -5.65
N LYS A 196 7.37 20.02 -5.64
CA LYS A 196 8.11 20.59 -4.51
C LYS A 196 7.22 20.93 -3.31
N ALA A 197 5.90 21.01 -3.49
CA ALA A 197 4.94 21.24 -2.41
C ALA A 197 4.64 19.93 -1.64
N GLY A 198 5.68 19.19 -1.27
CA GLY A 198 5.61 17.85 -0.67
C GLY A 198 4.67 17.78 0.54
N PRO A 199 4.92 18.56 1.62
CA PRO A 199 4.10 18.53 2.83
C PRO A 199 2.61 18.82 2.57
N LEU A 200 2.31 19.73 1.64
CA LEU A 200 0.94 20.06 1.26
C LEU A 200 0.28 18.90 0.50
N ARG A 201 0.98 18.30 -0.47
CA ARG A 201 0.49 17.11 -1.20
C ARG A 201 0.24 15.94 -0.26
N PHE A 202 1.11 15.73 0.73
CA PHE A 202 0.95 14.68 1.75
C PHE A 202 -0.27 14.93 2.63
N HIS A 203 -0.53 16.18 3.01
CA HIS A 203 -1.76 16.54 3.72
C HIS A 203 -3.00 16.21 2.89
N VAL A 204 -3.07 16.60 1.62
CA VAL A 204 -4.22 16.29 0.74
C VAL A 204 -4.43 14.78 0.61
N LEU A 205 -3.34 14.03 0.38
CA LEU A 205 -3.38 12.57 0.30
C LEU A 205 -3.86 11.93 1.60
N THR A 206 -3.36 12.39 2.75
CA THR A 206 -3.79 11.90 4.07
C THR A 206 -5.28 12.15 4.29
N THR A 207 -5.74 13.37 4.02
CA THR A 207 -7.16 13.73 4.16
C THR A 207 -8.05 12.88 3.25
N LEU A 208 -7.62 12.62 2.02
CA LEU A 208 -8.34 11.75 1.09
C LEU A 208 -8.44 10.31 1.63
N VAL A 209 -7.33 9.74 2.11
CA VAL A 209 -7.30 8.37 2.63
C VAL A 209 -8.09 8.24 3.93
N GLU A 210 -7.96 9.18 4.86
CA GLU A 210 -8.75 9.23 6.10
C GLU A 210 -10.25 9.27 5.78
N SER A 211 -10.65 10.10 4.81
CA SER A 211 -12.05 10.22 4.40
C SER A 211 -12.56 8.96 3.71
N ALA A 212 -11.75 8.31 2.86
CA ALA A 212 -12.10 7.04 2.24
C ALA A 212 -12.21 5.91 3.29
N ALA A 213 -11.33 5.91 4.30
CA ALA A 213 -11.32 4.93 5.38
C ALA A 213 -12.54 5.05 6.30
N GLN A 214 -13.00 6.27 6.58
CA GLN A 214 -14.18 6.51 7.40
C GLN A 214 -15.48 6.04 6.74
N HIS A 215 -15.54 6.06 5.40
CA HIS A 215 -16.74 5.72 4.64
C HIS A 215 -16.69 4.33 3.97
N ASP A 216 -15.73 3.46 4.33
CA ASP A 216 -15.51 2.13 3.72
C ASP A 216 -15.17 2.15 2.21
N ASP A 217 -14.73 3.28 1.67
CA ASP A 217 -14.47 3.51 0.24
C ASP A 217 -12.97 3.40 -0.13
N ILE A 218 -12.21 2.57 0.60
CA ILE A 218 -10.75 2.37 0.42
C ILE A 218 -10.38 1.98 -1.01
N ALA A 219 -11.28 1.31 -1.74
CA ALA A 219 -11.05 0.91 -3.13
C ALA A 219 -10.71 2.10 -4.05
N ILE A 220 -11.13 3.31 -3.70
CA ILE A 220 -10.89 4.52 -4.48
C ILE A 220 -9.43 4.97 -4.41
N VAL A 221 -8.83 4.89 -3.22
CA VAL A 221 -7.47 5.37 -2.95
C VAL A 221 -6.39 4.32 -3.18
N ARG A 222 -6.76 3.05 -3.36
CA ARG A 222 -5.82 1.95 -3.63
C ARG A 222 -4.79 2.23 -4.72
N PRO A 223 -5.13 2.79 -5.88
CA PRO A 223 -4.14 3.06 -6.92
C PRO A 223 -3.08 4.07 -6.46
N ALA A 224 -3.47 5.08 -5.67
CA ALA A 224 -2.55 6.06 -5.10
C ALA A 224 -1.65 5.47 -4.01
N LEU A 225 -2.11 4.41 -3.35
CA LEU A 225 -1.40 3.68 -2.30
C LEU A 225 -0.75 2.38 -2.78
N ALA A 226 -0.68 2.16 -4.10
CA ALA A 226 -0.10 0.95 -4.66
C ALA A 226 1.39 0.81 -4.28
N GLU A 227 1.89 -0.42 -4.37
CA GLU A 227 3.24 -0.78 -3.93
C GLU A 227 4.29 0.17 -4.53
N ASN A 228 5.07 0.82 -3.66
CA ASN A 228 6.10 1.82 -3.97
C ASN A 228 5.64 3.17 -4.56
N GLN A 229 4.35 3.38 -4.86
CA GLN A 229 3.86 4.68 -5.35
C GLN A 229 4.00 5.78 -4.30
N LEU A 230 3.70 5.45 -3.04
CA LEU A 230 3.87 6.38 -1.93
C LEU A 230 5.34 6.79 -1.75
N GLU A 231 6.27 5.84 -1.88
CA GLU A 231 7.71 6.12 -1.84
C GLU A 231 8.18 6.96 -3.02
N LEU A 232 7.56 6.80 -4.19
CA LEU A 232 7.83 7.67 -5.34
C LEU A 232 7.39 9.11 -5.04
N TYR A 233 6.22 9.31 -4.43
CA TYR A 233 5.78 10.65 -4.02
C TYR A 233 6.73 11.28 -2.99
N PHE A 234 7.22 10.49 -2.03
CA PHE A 234 8.22 10.98 -1.08
C PHE A 234 9.53 11.38 -1.75
N LYS A 235 10.05 10.57 -2.67
CA LYS A 235 11.26 10.91 -3.45
C LYS A 235 11.08 12.15 -4.31
N GLN A 236 9.92 12.32 -4.93
CA GLN A 236 9.62 13.50 -5.76
C GLN A 236 9.56 14.81 -4.96
N ALA A 237 9.20 14.73 -3.67
CA ALA A 237 9.15 15.89 -2.78
C ALA A 237 10.53 16.37 -2.31
N GLY A 238 11.58 15.54 -2.47
CA GLY A 238 12.95 15.84 -2.07
C GLY A 238 13.38 15.17 -0.76
N ASP A 239 14.68 15.20 -0.48
CA ASP A 239 15.31 14.45 0.62
C ASP A 239 15.04 15.05 2.02
N ASP A 240 14.66 16.33 2.10
CA ASP A 240 14.40 17.03 3.37
C ASP A 240 13.07 16.65 4.05
N VAL A 241 12.30 15.71 3.47
CA VAL A 241 10.92 15.42 3.86
C VAL A 241 10.78 14.04 4.56
N GLU A 242 11.87 13.42 5.01
CA GLU A 242 11.86 12.09 5.65
C GLU A 242 10.96 12.02 6.89
N VAL A 243 11.01 13.04 7.77
CA VAL A 243 10.19 13.09 8.99
C VAL A 243 8.70 13.19 8.66
N ALA A 244 8.35 14.09 7.73
CA ALA A 244 6.97 14.25 7.30
C ALA A 244 6.46 13.03 6.51
N ALA A 245 7.33 12.29 5.81
CA ALA A 245 6.98 11.01 5.18
C ALA A 245 6.62 9.93 6.21
N ASP A 246 7.37 9.84 7.32
CA ASP A 246 7.08 8.89 8.41
C ASP A 246 5.76 9.26 9.13
N GLU A 247 5.51 10.54 9.39
CA GLU A 247 4.25 11.02 9.97
C GLU A 247 3.05 10.77 9.05
N THR A 248 3.21 11.04 7.75
CA THR A 248 2.18 10.78 6.74
C THR A 248 1.85 9.30 6.67
N THR A 249 2.87 8.44 6.66
CA THR A 249 2.70 6.98 6.67
C THR A 249 1.98 6.52 7.93
N SER A 250 2.32 7.07 9.10
CA SER A 250 1.64 6.78 10.37
C SER A 250 0.14 7.07 10.29
N ARG A 251 -0.23 8.27 9.82
CA ARG A 251 -1.65 8.68 9.72
C ARG A 251 -2.43 7.83 8.72
N ILE A 252 -1.84 7.54 7.55
CA ILE A 252 -2.44 6.65 6.54
C ILE A 252 -2.68 5.26 7.12
N VAL A 253 -1.66 4.67 7.76
CA VAL A 253 -1.77 3.32 8.34
C VAL A 253 -2.78 3.29 9.48
N GLU A 254 -2.80 4.29 10.36
CA GLU A 254 -3.82 4.40 11.42
C GLU A 254 -5.23 4.47 10.85
N ALA A 255 -5.47 5.24 9.79
CA ALA A 255 -6.77 5.33 9.13
C ALA A 255 -7.20 3.97 8.54
N LEU A 256 -6.29 3.30 7.82
CA LEU A 256 -6.54 1.98 7.25
C LEU A 256 -6.85 0.94 8.33
N LEU A 257 -6.09 0.93 9.41
CA LEU A 257 -6.29 -0.04 10.49
C LEU A 257 -7.56 0.24 11.32
N LYS A 258 -7.94 1.51 11.52
CA LYS A 258 -9.24 1.87 12.12
C LYS A 258 -10.41 1.38 11.27
N ASN A 259 -10.30 1.48 9.95
CA ASN A 259 -11.30 0.91 9.03
C ASN A 259 -11.37 -0.62 9.15
N ALA A 260 -10.21 -1.29 9.15
CA ALA A 260 -10.15 -2.75 9.26
C ALA A 260 -10.67 -3.29 10.62
N ALA A 261 -10.58 -2.49 11.69
CA ALA A 261 -11.14 -2.81 13.01
C ALA A 261 -12.65 -2.53 13.14
N GLY A 262 -13.30 -2.04 12.08
CA GLY A 262 -14.69 -1.61 12.08
C GLY A 262 -15.71 -2.76 12.28
N PRO A 263 -16.99 -2.43 12.50
CA PRO A 263 -18.05 -3.40 12.81
C PRO A 263 -18.32 -4.42 11.69
N LYS A 264 -17.90 -4.13 10.45
CA LYS A 264 -17.89 -5.07 9.33
C LYS A 264 -16.55 -5.80 9.26
N ALA A 265 -16.14 -6.48 10.34
CA ALA A 265 -14.81 -7.07 10.54
C ALA A 265 -14.34 -8.12 9.51
N ALA A 266 -15.12 -8.41 8.46
CA ALA A 266 -14.56 -9.00 7.27
C ALA A 266 -13.68 -7.92 6.63
N ASP A 267 -12.40 -8.20 6.37
CA ASP A 267 -11.55 -7.32 5.57
C ASP A 267 -11.59 -7.79 4.10
N PRO A 268 -12.71 -7.65 3.35
CA PRO A 268 -12.80 -8.16 1.97
C PRO A 268 -11.92 -7.37 1.02
N VAL A 269 -11.57 -6.15 1.42
CA VAL A 269 -10.74 -5.24 0.66
C VAL A 269 -9.28 -5.71 0.83
N GLY A 270 -8.84 -6.14 2.00
CA GLY A 270 -7.45 -6.50 2.28
C GLY A 270 -6.66 -5.28 2.76
N THR A 271 -7.30 -4.45 3.57
CA THR A 271 -6.79 -3.20 4.14
C THR A 271 -5.62 -3.46 5.08
N ALA A 272 -5.65 -4.52 5.88
CA ALA A 272 -4.52 -4.90 6.74
C ALA A 272 -3.29 -5.32 5.92
N ARG A 273 -3.52 -6.03 4.79
CA ARG A 273 -2.46 -6.39 3.84
C ARG A 273 -1.86 -5.15 3.17
N LEU A 274 -2.70 -4.22 2.72
CA LEU A 274 -2.25 -2.95 2.13
C LEU A 274 -1.40 -2.14 3.13
N ALA A 275 -1.84 -2.04 4.39
CA ALA A 275 -1.07 -1.36 5.43
C ALA A 275 0.31 -2.00 5.64
N ARG A 276 0.38 -3.35 5.65
CA ARG A 276 1.64 -4.09 5.74
C ARG A 276 2.57 -3.82 4.56
N GLU A 277 2.05 -3.81 3.33
CA GLU A 277 2.81 -3.52 2.12
C GLU A 277 3.39 -2.09 2.13
N ILE A 278 2.58 -1.09 2.54
CA ILE A 278 3.03 0.30 2.70
C ILE A 278 4.15 0.40 3.74
N LEU A 279 3.98 -0.21 4.92
CA LEU A 279 4.98 -0.21 5.99
C LEU A 279 6.30 -0.86 5.54
N LEU A 280 6.21 -1.97 4.81
CA LEU A 280 7.38 -2.68 4.29
C LEU A 280 8.14 -1.81 3.28
N ALA A 281 7.44 -1.14 2.36
CA ALA A 281 8.06 -0.24 1.39
C ALA A 281 8.78 0.92 2.09
N ARG A 282 8.12 1.57 3.06
CA ARG A 282 8.67 2.73 3.78
C ARG A 282 9.88 2.40 4.63
N LEU A 283 9.82 1.31 5.37
CA LEU A 283 10.93 0.89 6.24
C LEU A 283 12.09 0.28 5.44
N SER A 284 11.83 -0.21 4.22
CA SER A 284 12.88 -0.67 3.30
C SER A 284 13.65 0.46 2.63
N ALA A 285 13.05 1.65 2.52
CA ALA A 285 13.69 2.83 1.96
C ALA A 285 14.91 3.26 2.81
N PRO A 286 16.04 3.65 2.18
CA PRO A 286 17.19 4.15 2.93
C PRO A 286 16.77 5.42 3.69
N SER A 287 17.01 5.45 4.98
CA SER A 287 16.87 6.67 5.81
C SER A 287 18.25 7.27 6.00
N GLY A 288 18.32 8.60 5.99
CA GLY A 288 19.52 9.33 6.38
C GLY A 288 20.08 8.80 7.71
N ALA A 289 21.38 8.52 7.72
CA ALA A 289 22.07 7.95 8.88
C ALA A 289 21.91 8.88 10.10
N GLY A 290 21.02 8.52 11.04
CA GLY A 290 20.86 9.22 12.32
C GLY A 290 19.42 9.40 12.82
N ALA A 291 18.38 9.06 12.06
CA ALA A 291 16.99 9.26 12.49
C ALA A 291 16.40 8.02 13.19
N GLU A 292 16.83 7.74 14.43
CA GLU A 292 16.02 6.95 15.38
C GLU A 292 14.78 7.78 15.78
N SER A 293 13.82 7.89 14.86
CA SER A 293 12.54 8.54 15.13
C SER A 293 11.62 7.57 15.86
N SER A 294 11.04 8.02 16.98
CA SER A 294 10.06 7.23 17.76
C SER A 294 8.88 6.75 16.89
N THR A 295 8.50 7.53 15.86
CA THR A 295 7.49 7.16 14.86
C THR A 295 7.94 5.96 14.04
N ARG A 296 9.18 5.94 13.55
CA ARG A 296 9.74 4.84 12.76
C ARG A 296 9.81 3.54 13.59
N THR A 297 10.09 3.66 14.88
CA THR A 297 10.02 2.55 15.83
C THR A 297 8.60 1.97 15.93
N LYS A 298 7.59 2.82 16.09
CA LYS A 298 6.18 2.39 16.14
C LYS A 298 5.70 1.79 14.82
N LEU A 299 6.16 2.32 13.68
CA LEU A 299 5.89 1.76 12.35
C LEU A 299 6.45 0.33 12.23
N GLY A 300 7.69 0.10 12.68
CA GLY A 300 8.32 -1.22 12.71
C GLY A 300 7.58 -2.22 13.60
N ALA A 301 7.21 -1.83 14.82
CA ALA A 301 6.44 -2.68 15.73
C ALA A 301 5.05 -3.02 15.14
N THR A 302 4.40 -2.05 14.50
CA THR A 302 3.10 -2.25 13.84
C THR A 302 3.23 -3.22 12.66
N LEU A 303 4.31 -3.12 11.86
CA LEU A 303 4.59 -4.06 10.77
C LEU A 303 4.76 -5.49 11.27
N LEU A 304 5.49 -5.68 12.38
CA LEU A 304 5.66 -7.00 13.01
C LEU A 304 4.32 -7.55 13.52
N ALA A 305 3.55 -6.74 14.25
CA ALA A 305 2.25 -7.16 14.77
C ALA A 305 1.30 -7.60 13.63
N LEU A 306 1.21 -6.81 12.54
CA LEU A 306 0.40 -7.19 11.38
C LEU A 306 0.90 -8.46 10.69
N SER A 307 2.23 -8.61 10.56
CA SER A 307 2.82 -9.80 9.94
C SER A 307 2.57 -11.06 10.77
N PHE A 308 2.66 -10.96 12.09
CA PHE A 308 2.38 -12.05 13.00
C PHE A 308 0.88 -12.41 13.04
N ALA A 309 -0.03 -11.42 13.03
CA ALA A 309 -1.48 -11.63 13.01
C ALA A 309 -1.99 -12.22 11.68
N SER A 310 -1.29 -11.97 10.59
CA SER A 310 -1.72 -12.40 9.25
C SER A 310 -1.52 -13.90 9.01
N ASN A 311 -2.48 -14.59 8.36
CA ASN A 311 -2.36 -16.04 8.11
C ASN A 311 -1.57 -16.41 6.84
N ASP A 312 -1.03 -15.42 6.11
CA ASP A 312 -0.33 -15.59 4.84
C ASP A 312 1.20 -15.43 4.95
N VAL A 313 1.71 -14.84 6.04
CA VAL A 313 3.14 -14.60 6.24
C VAL A 313 3.74 -15.59 7.22
N PHE A 314 4.74 -16.32 6.73
CA PHE A 314 5.49 -17.35 7.48
C PHE A 314 7.01 -17.16 7.43
N ASP A 315 7.56 -16.45 6.44
CA ASP A 315 8.99 -16.10 6.38
C ASP A 315 9.21 -14.73 7.04
N PHE A 316 9.97 -14.74 8.13
CA PHE A 316 10.34 -13.56 8.89
C PHE A 316 11.82 -13.20 8.75
N THR A 317 12.58 -13.96 7.96
CA THR A 317 14.02 -13.71 7.76
C THR A 317 14.35 -12.34 7.16
N PRO A 318 13.52 -11.71 6.28
CA PRO A 318 13.80 -10.37 5.78
C PRO A 318 13.81 -9.31 6.87
N PHE A 319 12.95 -9.43 7.89
CA PHE A 319 12.88 -8.47 9.01
C PHE A 319 14.14 -8.53 9.87
N SER A 320 14.70 -9.72 10.08
CA SER A 320 15.96 -9.91 10.80
C SER A 320 17.18 -9.40 10.03
N ARG A 321 17.29 -9.66 8.71
CA ARG A 321 18.45 -9.19 7.92
C ARG A 321 18.52 -7.68 7.75
N ALA A 322 17.37 -7.03 7.76
CA ALA A 322 17.28 -5.58 7.68
C ALA A 322 17.28 -4.92 9.07
N ALA A 323 17.83 -5.59 10.09
CA ALA A 323 18.05 -5.11 11.46
C ALA A 323 18.40 -3.61 11.56
N ASN A 324 19.35 -3.14 10.74
CA ASN A 324 19.81 -1.75 10.73
C ASN A 324 18.78 -0.75 10.15
N ARG A 325 17.82 -1.22 9.35
CA ARG A 325 16.69 -0.44 8.80
C ARG A 325 15.45 -0.51 9.69
N PHE A 326 15.42 -1.48 10.60
CA PHE A 326 14.36 -1.71 11.58
C PHE A 326 14.90 -1.60 13.02
N PRO A 327 15.40 -0.43 13.48
CA PRO A 327 15.98 -0.28 14.82
C PRO A 327 15.02 -0.68 15.97
N ALA A 328 13.70 -0.57 15.74
CA ALA A 328 12.64 -1.09 16.61
C ALA A 328 12.83 -2.57 17.00
N VAL A 329 13.38 -3.37 16.08
CA VAL A 329 13.53 -4.80 16.19
C VAL A 329 14.71 -5.19 17.09
N HIS A 330 15.69 -4.31 17.27
CA HIS A 330 16.93 -4.65 17.98
C HIS A 330 17.27 -3.74 19.17
N GLN A 331 16.86 -2.47 19.18
CA GLN A 331 17.25 -1.51 20.24
C GLN A 331 16.22 -1.34 21.35
N SER A 332 14.92 -1.55 21.08
CA SER A 332 13.91 -1.72 22.14
C SER A 332 13.91 -3.16 22.68
N SER A 333 15.11 -3.61 23.05
CA SER A 333 15.45 -4.73 23.93
C SER A 333 14.96 -6.12 23.52
N SER A 334 15.84 -7.11 23.72
CA SER A 334 15.47 -8.53 23.89
C SER A 334 14.47 -8.80 25.04
N ASN A 335 13.82 -7.76 25.56
CA ASN A 335 12.77 -7.77 26.56
C ASN A 335 11.36 -7.53 26.04
N ASP A 336 11.18 -7.01 24.81
CA ASP A 336 9.83 -6.87 24.22
C ASP A 336 9.35 -8.22 23.64
N ALA A 337 8.08 -8.53 23.84
CA ALA A 337 7.49 -9.82 23.45
C ALA A 337 7.58 -10.04 21.92
N LEU A 338 7.47 -8.97 21.13
CA LEU A 338 7.56 -9.01 19.67
C LEU A 338 8.96 -9.38 19.17
N GLY A 339 10.01 -8.82 19.79
CA GLY A 339 11.41 -9.11 19.45
C GLY A 339 11.76 -10.57 19.73
N ARG A 340 11.40 -11.09 20.91
CA ARG A 340 11.60 -12.51 21.26
C ARG A 340 10.85 -13.45 20.32
N THR A 341 9.63 -13.09 19.94
CA THR A 341 8.85 -13.86 18.97
C THR A 341 9.54 -13.86 17.60
N LEU A 342 10.10 -12.73 17.15
CA LEU A 342 10.85 -12.67 15.90
C LEU A 342 12.14 -13.51 15.95
N GLU A 343 12.91 -13.42 17.04
CA GLU A 343 14.10 -14.25 17.24
C GLU A 343 13.76 -15.74 17.17
N LEU A 344 12.65 -16.15 17.79
CA LEU A 344 12.15 -17.52 17.74
C LEU A 344 11.93 -17.99 16.28
N PHE A 345 11.22 -17.20 15.47
CA PHE A 345 10.97 -17.53 14.05
C PHE A 345 12.21 -17.44 13.14
N THR A 346 13.27 -16.74 13.55
CA THR A 346 14.41 -16.42 12.66
C THR A 346 15.72 -17.08 13.03
N THR A 347 15.85 -17.62 14.25
CA THR A 347 17.07 -18.28 14.73
C THR A 347 16.89 -19.77 14.97
N GLU A 348 15.72 -20.21 15.42
CA GLU A 348 15.52 -21.58 15.88
C GLU A 348 14.97 -22.50 14.78
N THR A 349 15.60 -23.67 14.60
CA THR A 349 15.22 -24.64 13.57
C THR A 349 14.71 -25.94 14.19
N GLY A 350 13.75 -26.58 13.53
CA GLY A 350 13.32 -27.94 13.83
C GLY A 350 12.88 -28.16 15.28
N ALA A 351 13.67 -28.92 16.04
CA ALA A 351 13.37 -29.30 17.41
C ALA A 351 13.59 -28.14 18.42
N GLU A 352 14.47 -27.19 18.10
CA GLU A 352 14.77 -26.07 19.00
C GLU A 352 13.65 -25.03 19.02
N LEU A 353 12.92 -24.88 17.91
CA LEU A 353 11.80 -23.96 17.72
C LEU A 353 10.61 -24.35 18.61
N ASP A 354 10.63 -24.02 19.89
CA ASP A 354 9.62 -24.52 20.85
C ASP A 354 8.49 -23.52 21.10
N VAL A 355 7.25 -24.03 21.09
CA VAL A 355 6.04 -23.30 21.49
C VAL A 355 6.14 -22.82 22.94
N ALA A 356 6.85 -23.56 23.80
CA ALA A 356 7.04 -23.17 25.20
C ALA A 356 7.79 -21.84 25.36
N LYS A 357 8.61 -21.43 24.38
CA LYS A 357 9.39 -20.19 24.39
C LYS A 357 8.57 -18.96 23.98
N LEU A 358 7.33 -19.14 23.51
CA LEU A 358 6.45 -18.01 23.19
C LEU A 358 6.11 -17.18 24.44
N PRO A 359 6.11 -15.84 24.33
CA PRO A 359 5.65 -14.95 25.40
C PRO A 359 4.20 -15.21 25.81
N SER A 360 3.84 -14.86 27.05
CA SER A 360 2.45 -15.02 27.52
C SER A 360 1.51 -14.09 26.74
N GLN A 361 0.21 -14.42 26.70
CA GLN A 361 -0.79 -13.58 26.01
C GLN A 361 -0.80 -12.15 26.58
N ALA A 362 -0.63 -12.00 27.90
CA ALA A 362 -0.57 -10.70 28.55
C ALA A 362 0.66 -9.88 28.12
N ASP A 363 1.82 -10.54 27.92
CA ASP A 363 3.02 -9.87 27.44
C ASP A 363 2.87 -9.41 25.98
N LEU A 364 2.21 -10.23 25.15
CA LEU A 364 1.90 -9.87 23.76
C LEU A 364 0.95 -8.67 23.68
N ASP A 365 -0.11 -8.68 24.48
CA ASP A 365 -1.09 -7.58 24.52
C ASP A 365 -0.44 -6.28 25.05
N ALA A 366 0.42 -6.37 26.07
CA ALA A 366 1.19 -5.24 26.59
C ALA A 366 2.17 -4.67 25.56
N ALA A 367 2.86 -5.52 24.81
CA ALA A 367 3.77 -5.12 23.74
C ALA A 367 3.02 -4.37 22.62
N ILE A 368 1.84 -4.87 22.20
CA ILE A 368 1.04 -4.20 21.17
C ILE A 368 0.58 -2.82 21.67
N ALA A 369 0.09 -2.75 22.92
CA ALA A 369 -0.42 -1.50 23.50
C ALA A 369 0.68 -0.44 23.69
N GLY A 370 1.90 -0.84 24.02
CA GLY A 370 3.03 0.07 24.24
C GLY A 370 3.78 0.48 22.98
N SER A 371 3.87 -0.41 22.00
CA SER A 371 4.82 -0.27 20.88
C SER A 371 4.18 0.03 19.53
N THR A 372 2.88 -0.25 19.31
CA THR A 372 2.23 -0.08 17.99
C THR A 372 1.43 1.22 17.85
N LEU A 373 1.05 1.57 16.61
CA LEU A 373 0.27 2.78 16.30
C LEU A 373 -1.20 2.72 16.77
N LEU A 374 -1.73 1.52 17.00
CA LEU A 374 -3.07 1.32 17.55
C LEU A 374 -2.98 0.38 18.74
N PRO A 375 -3.20 0.86 19.97
CA PRO A 375 -3.33 -0.05 21.10
C PRO A 375 -4.50 -0.99 20.80
N ALA A 376 -4.26 -2.31 20.87
CA ALA A 376 -5.34 -3.28 20.83
C ALA A 376 -6.40 -2.81 21.85
N SER A 377 -7.61 -2.56 21.36
CA SER A 377 -8.70 -1.98 22.15
C SER A 377 -8.77 -2.68 23.50
N SER A 378 -8.48 -1.94 24.57
CA SER A 378 -8.47 -2.41 25.94
C SER A 378 -9.85 -2.93 26.33
N THR A 379 -10.09 -4.24 26.19
CA THR A 379 -11.13 -4.93 26.96
C THR A 379 -10.57 -5.26 28.34
N SER A 380 -10.36 -4.22 29.13
CA SER A 380 -10.21 -4.32 30.59
C SER A 380 -11.38 -3.59 31.25
N SER A 381 -12.61 -4.04 30.95
CA SER A 381 -13.74 -3.79 31.83
C SER A 381 -13.74 -4.85 32.92
N SER A 382 -13.28 -4.44 34.09
CA SER A 382 -13.57 -5.10 35.36
C SER A 382 -15.08 -5.29 35.54
N SER A 383 -15.57 -6.52 35.41
CA SER A 383 -16.85 -6.93 35.99
C SER A 383 -16.59 -8.03 37.01
N SER A 384 -16.64 -7.62 38.27
CA SER A 384 -16.66 -8.48 39.45
C SER A 384 -17.76 -9.53 39.37
N ALA A 385 -17.33 -10.78 39.57
CA ALA A 385 -18.04 -11.91 40.17
C ALA A 385 -19.55 -11.79 40.44
N ALA A 386 -20.32 -12.65 39.79
CA ALA A 386 -21.39 -13.42 40.45
C ALA A 386 -21.51 -14.79 39.77
N ALA A 387 -21.34 -15.84 40.57
CA ALA A 387 -21.34 -17.23 40.16
C ALA A 387 -22.73 -17.72 39.71
N SER A 388 -22.76 -18.70 38.79
CA SER A 388 -23.56 -19.93 38.89
C SER A 388 -23.29 -20.89 37.73
N SER A 389 -23.21 -22.18 38.06
CA SER A 389 -22.94 -23.36 37.25
C SER A 389 -23.93 -23.67 36.12
N SER A 390 -23.44 -24.10 34.95
CA SER A 390 -23.83 -25.37 34.30
C SER A 390 -23.20 -25.51 32.89
N SER A 391 -22.98 -26.77 32.52
CA SER A 391 -22.44 -27.35 31.30
C SER A 391 -22.85 -26.72 29.95
N ALA A 392 -21.86 -26.51 29.05
CA ALA A 392 -21.79 -26.98 27.65
C ALA A 392 -21.10 -25.99 26.66
N SER A 393 -20.17 -26.54 25.85
CA SER A 393 -19.67 -26.12 24.52
C SER A 393 -18.71 -24.91 24.38
N PRO A 394 -17.58 -25.04 23.63
CA PRO A 394 -16.65 -23.96 23.34
C PRO A 394 -16.94 -23.33 21.96
N LEU A 395 -17.63 -22.20 21.94
CA LEU A 395 -17.70 -21.30 20.78
C LEU A 395 -17.62 -19.87 21.30
N SER A 396 -16.41 -19.40 21.62
CA SER A 396 -16.17 -17.99 21.91
C SER A 396 -15.65 -17.30 20.65
N SER A 397 -16.58 -16.89 19.79
CA SER A 397 -16.34 -15.95 18.70
C SER A 397 -16.90 -14.59 19.09
N SER A 398 -16.15 -13.52 18.81
CA SER A 398 -16.54 -12.12 18.84
C SER A 398 -16.12 -11.29 20.07
N ALA A 399 -14.83 -11.32 20.40
CA ALA A 399 -14.15 -10.07 20.74
C ALA A 399 -13.72 -9.44 19.41
N ALA A 400 -14.14 -8.20 19.14
CA ALA A 400 -13.86 -7.50 17.87
C ALA A 400 -12.39 -7.69 17.47
N ALA A 401 -12.16 -8.30 16.31
CA ALA A 401 -10.84 -8.64 15.84
C ALA A 401 -10.12 -7.36 15.43
N SER A 402 -9.36 -6.74 16.34
CA SER A 402 -8.45 -5.69 15.94
C SER A 402 -7.40 -6.30 15.00
N PRO A 403 -7.08 -5.67 13.86
CA PRO A 403 -6.19 -6.22 12.83
C PRO A 403 -4.77 -6.48 13.34
N THR A 404 -4.40 -5.84 14.46
CA THR A 404 -3.12 -5.98 15.15
C THR A 404 -3.15 -6.96 16.33
N ARG A 405 -4.28 -7.62 16.62
CA ARG A 405 -4.39 -8.55 17.75
C ARG A 405 -3.55 -9.79 17.48
N LEU A 406 -2.65 -10.11 18.41
CA LEU A 406 -1.87 -11.34 18.37
C LEU A 406 -2.50 -12.36 19.31
N ASP A 407 -3.09 -13.40 18.73
CA ASP A 407 -3.52 -14.56 19.51
C ASP A 407 -2.37 -15.57 19.62
N ARG A 408 -1.98 -15.90 20.84
CA ARG A 408 -0.95 -16.91 21.09
C ARG A 408 -1.27 -18.23 20.38
N ALA A 409 -2.54 -18.66 20.37
CA ALA A 409 -2.92 -19.91 19.71
C ALA A 409 -2.65 -19.89 18.19
N GLN A 410 -2.82 -18.73 17.55
CA GLN A 410 -2.48 -18.54 16.13
C GLN A 410 -0.96 -18.62 15.89
N LEU A 411 -0.16 -18.02 16.79
CA LEU A 411 1.30 -18.11 16.72
C LEU A 411 1.79 -19.56 16.91
N GLU A 412 1.19 -20.31 17.84
CA GLU A 412 1.50 -21.72 18.05
C GLU A 412 1.19 -22.56 16.81
N ARG A 413 0.06 -22.30 16.15
CA ARG A 413 -0.29 -22.93 14.87
C ARG A 413 0.72 -22.59 13.78
N LYS A 414 1.14 -21.32 13.68
CA LYS A 414 2.18 -20.91 12.73
C LYS A 414 3.49 -21.63 12.96
N ILE A 415 3.97 -21.71 14.20
CA ILE A 415 5.20 -22.43 14.54
C ILE A 415 5.13 -23.87 14.07
N LYS A 416 4.02 -24.57 14.34
CA LYS A 416 3.80 -25.95 13.89
C LYS A 416 3.84 -26.08 12.36
N LEU A 417 3.20 -25.17 11.62
CA LEU A 417 3.25 -25.15 10.16
C LEU A 417 4.66 -24.88 9.63
N VAL A 418 5.41 -23.97 10.25
CA VAL A 418 6.80 -23.68 9.90
C VAL A 418 7.70 -24.90 10.16
N LYS A 419 7.55 -25.60 11.29
CA LYS A 419 8.27 -26.86 11.57
C LYS A 419 8.02 -27.92 10.51
N LEU A 420 6.76 -28.08 10.11
CA LEU A 420 6.37 -29.03 9.08
C LEU A 420 7.00 -28.66 7.73
N ALA A 421 7.01 -27.37 7.38
CA ALA A 421 7.66 -26.88 6.17
C ALA A 421 9.17 -27.13 6.18
N GLN A 422 9.85 -26.87 7.31
CA GLN A 422 11.29 -27.12 7.49
C GLN A 422 11.63 -28.61 7.31
N LEU A 423 10.85 -29.51 7.91
CA LEU A 423 11.04 -30.97 7.75
C LEU A 423 10.92 -31.41 6.28
N CYS A 424 9.97 -30.82 5.56
CA CYS A 424 9.73 -31.16 4.15
C CYS A 424 10.75 -30.52 3.21
N GLU A 425 11.39 -29.41 3.60
CA GLU A 425 12.45 -28.75 2.83
C GLU A 425 13.65 -29.68 2.62
N ASP A 426 14.06 -30.40 3.66
CA ASP A 426 15.16 -31.37 3.59
C ASP A 426 14.81 -32.60 2.74
N LYS A 427 13.52 -32.86 2.51
CA LYS A 427 13.00 -34.07 1.83
C LYS A 427 12.26 -33.78 0.54
N VAL A 428 12.52 -32.63 -0.11
CA VAL A 428 11.92 -32.29 -1.41
C VAL A 428 12.29 -33.33 -2.47
N GLY A 429 11.27 -33.95 -3.09
CA GLY A 429 11.41 -35.05 -4.05
C GLY A 429 11.37 -36.45 -3.41
N GLY A 430 11.19 -36.53 -2.09
CA GLY A 430 11.09 -37.78 -1.33
C GLY A 430 9.73 -38.00 -0.67
N GLN A 431 9.65 -39.06 0.14
CA GLN A 431 8.49 -39.39 0.98
C GLN A 431 8.80 -39.13 2.46
N VAL A 432 7.85 -38.52 3.16
CA VAL A 432 7.87 -38.29 4.61
C VAL A 432 6.79 -39.14 5.26
N ARG A 433 7.12 -39.92 6.29
CA ARG A 433 6.14 -40.79 6.99
C ARG A 433 5.35 -39.99 8.02
N TYR A 434 4.10 -40.40 8.31
CA TYR A 434 3.26 -39.72 9.30
C TYR A 434 3.89 -39.72 10.70
N GLU A 435 4.54 -40.81 11.11
CA GLU A 435 5.24 -40.90 12.41
C GLU A 435 6.29 -39.80 12.59
N GLU A 436 7.00 -39.46 11.50
CA GLU A 436 8.02 -38.41 11.52
C GLU A 436 7.39 -37.02 11.64
N ILE A 437 6.26 -36.81 10.97
CA ILE A 437 5.46 -35.57 11.07
C ILE A 437 4.87 -35.41 12.48
N GLN A 438 4.29 -36.47 13.04
CA GLN A 438 3.74 -36.47 14.41
C GLN A 438 4.80 -36.12 15.44
N LYS A 439 5.97 -36.76 15.35
CA LYS A 439 7.10 -36.50 16.24
C LYS A 439 7.57 -35.04 16.15
N GLN A 440 7.65 -34.49 14.94
CA GLN A 440 8.09 -33.12 14.72
C GLN A 440 7.09 -32.07 15.24
N LEU A 441 5.79 -32.36 15.11
CA LEU A 441 4.71 -31.48 15.57
C LEU A 441 4.38 -31.60 17.06
N GLY A 442 4.89 -32.65 17.72
CA GLY A 442 4.60 -32.94 19.12
C GLY A 442 3.13 -33.30 19.37
N LEU A 443 2.47 -33.91 18.37
CA LEU A 443 1.10 -34.41 18.52
C LEU A 443 1.13 -35.59 19.50
N LYS A 444 0.19 -35.62 20.45
CA LYS A 444 0.06 -36.77 21.35
C LYS A 444 -0.43 -37.95 20.53
N LYS A 445 0.16 -39.12 20.74
CA LYS A 445 -0.50 -40.37 20.34
C LYS A 445 -1.88 -40.40 20.99
N ALA A 446 -2.92 -40.62 20.19
CA ALA A 446 -4.21 -40.94 20.76
C ALA A 446 -4.01 -42.21 21.59
N SER A 447 -4.76 -42.37 22.68
CA SER A 447 -4.69 -43.59 23.50
C SER A 447 -4.71 -44.85 22.63
N ASP A 448 -3.99 -45.89 23.05
CA ASP A 448 -3.75 -47.18 22.35
C ASP A 448 -5.03 -47.95 21.87
N ASP A 449 -6.22 -47.36 21.99
CA ASP A 449 -7.52 -47.96 21.66
C ASP A 449 -8.21 -47.36 20.40
N ASP A 450 -7.75 -46.24 19.83
CA ASP A 450 -8.35 -45.61 18.62
C ASP A 450 -7.28 -45.21 17.56
N ASP A 451 -6.78 -46.20 16.80
CA ASP A 451 -5.77 -46.04 15.73
C ASP A 451 -6.23 -45.17 14.52
N ASP A 452 -7.54 -44.90 14.41
CA ASP A 452 -8.12 -44.15 13.30
C ASP A 452 -7.94 -42.62 13.45
N ASP A 453 -7.96 -42.09 14.69
CA ASP A 453 -7.91 -40.65 14.95
C ASP A 453 -6.49 -40.05 14.78
N GLU A 454 -5.43 -40.85 14.97
CA GLU A 454 -4.03 -40.36 14.91
C GLU A 454 -3.60 -39.90 13.50
N GLY A 455 -4.18 -40.51 12.46
CA GLY A 455 -3.93 -40.15 11.08
C GLY A 455 -4.63 -38.84 10.72
N GLU A 456 -5.85 -38.65 11.17
CA GLU A 456 -6.70 -37.51 10.80
C GLU A 456 -6.12 -36.17 11.23
N GLU A 457 -5.51 -36.10 12.42
CA GLU A 457 -4.85 -34.88 12.88
C GLU A 457 -3.68 -34.49 11.96
N VAL A 458 -2.82 -35.45 11.62
CA VAL A 458 -1.65 -35.22 10.74
C VAL A 458 -2.11 -34.76 9.36
N GLU A 459 -3.15 -35.39 8.82
CA GLU A 459 -3.71 -35.03 7.52
C GLU A 459 -4.27 -33.61 7.53
N THR A 460 -4.94 -33.22 8.61
CA THR A 460 -5.44 -31.85 8.79
C THR A 460 -4.29 -30.84 8.75
N TRP A 461 -3.19 -31.09 9.47
CA TRP A 461 -2.00 -30.22 9.44
C TRP A 461 -1.34 -30.14 8.07
N VAL A 462 -1.25 -31.27 7.36
CA VAL A 462 -0.69 -31.31 5.99
C VAL A 462 -1.58 -30.54 5.02
N ILE A 463 -2.91 -30.71 5.11
CA ILE A 463 -3.87 -29.97 4.29
C ILE A 463 -3.76 -28.47 4.55
N ASP A 464 -3.66 -28.06 5.81
CA ASP A 464 -3.49 -26.66 6.17
C ASP A 464 -2.16 -26.08 5.66
N ALA A 465 -1.07 -26.84 5.71
CA ALA A 465 0.21 -26.42 5.14
C ALA A 465 0.15 -26.28 3.60
N ILE A 466 -0.61 -27.14 2.93
CA ILE A 466 -0.86 -27.02 1.48
C ILE A 466 -1.74 -25.79 1.18
N ARG A 467 -2.80 -25.56 1.94
CA ARG A 467 -3.67 -24.38 1.80
C ARG A 467 -2.90 -23.08 2.03
N ALA A 468 -2.00 -23.07 3.01
CA ALA A 468 -1.09 -21.97 3.30
C ALA A 468 0.04 -21.80 2.25
N SER A 469 0.07 -22.64 1.21
CA SER A 469 1.10 -22.65 0.15
C SER A 469 2.53 -22.86 0.66
N LEU A 470 2.69 -23.45 1.85
CA LEU A 470 3.98 -23.81 2.41
C LEU A 470 4.52 -25.11 1.80
N LEU A 471 3.62 -26.00 1.40
CA LEU A 471 3.92 -27.30 0.84
C LEU A 471 3.11 -27.58 -0.41
N GLN A 472 3.70 -28.33 -1.32
CA GLN A 472 3.00 -28.94 -2.45
C GLN A 472 3.40 -30.40 -2.50
N GLY A 473 2.42 -31.30 -2.47
CA GLY A 473 2.68 -32.73 -2.40
C GLY A 473 1.42 -33.56 -2.56
N ARG A 474 1.60 -34.87 -2.54
CA ARG A 474 0.52 -35.86 -2.57
C ARG A 474 0.56 -36.68 -1.30
N LEU A 475 -0.57 -36.71 -0.62
CA LEU A 475 -0.79 -37.55 0.55
C LEU A 475 -1.19 -38.96 0.09
N SER A 476 -0.65 -39.97 0.75
CA SER A 476 -1.00 -41.37 0.54
C SER A 476 -1.42 -41.98 1.87
N GLN A 477 -2.74 -42.01 2.09
CA GLN A 477 -3.39 -42.63 3.25
C GLN A 477 -2.98 -44.10 3.47
N PRO A 478 -3.00 -44.99 2.45
CA PRO A 478 -2.68 -46.41 2.67
C PRO A 478 -1.25 -46.66 3.14
N THR A 479 -0.31 -45.81 2.72
CA THR A 479 1.11 -45.91 3.09
C THR A 479 1.49 -44.97 4.22
N ARG A 480 0.53 -44.23 4.79
CA ARG A 480 0.73 -43.19 5.81
C ARG A 480 1.95 -42.31 5.51
N SER A 481 2.00 -41.79 4.27
CA SER A 481 3.14 -41.00 3.78
C SER A 481 2.74 -39.80 2.92
N LEU A 482 3.56 -38.76 2.97
CA LEU A 482 3.45 -37.54 2.17
C LEU A 482 4.61 -37.50 1.16
N PHE A 483 4.30 -37.49 -0.14
CA PHE A 483 5.27 -37.23 -1.18
C PHE A 483 5.40 -35.73 -1.44
N VAL A 484 6.56 -35.15 -1.14
CA VAL A 484 6.80 -33.70 -1.23
C VAL A 484 7.33 -33.35 -2.61
N THR A 485 6.59 -32.53 -3.35
CA THR A 485 7.01 -32.01 -4.66
C THR A 485 7.73 -30.67 -4.52
N ARG A 486 7.25 -29.80 -3.63
CA ARG A 486 7.84 -28.49 -3.33
C ARG A 486 7.62 -28.16 -1.87
N ALA A 487 8.59 -27.51 -1.26
CA ALA A 487 8.46 -26.86 0.04
C ALA A 487 8.91 -25.40 -0.06
N ALA A 488 8.25 -24.52 0.70
CA ALA A 488 8.68 -23.13 0.85
C ALA A 488 9.94 -23.06 1.72
N PRO A 489 10.93 -22.24 1.36
CA PRO A 489 12.13 -22.05 2.19
C PRO A 489 11.78 -21.13 3.36
N VAL A 490 11.38 -21.72 4.48
CA VAL A 490 10.99 -21.00 5.72
C VAL A 490 12.00 -21.20 6.85
N ALA A 491 13.07 -21.95 6.60
CA ALA A 491 14.12 -22.16 7.59
C ALA A 491 14.91 -20.85 7.90
N PRO A 492 15.17 -20.55 9.19
CA PRO A 492 16.21 -19.65 9.65
C PRO A 492 17.52 -19.80 8.89
N GLY A 493 17.81 -18.82 8.06
CA GLY A 493 18.97 -18.83 7.19
C GLY A 493 18.57 -18.37 5.81
N ALA A 494 19.35 -17.44 5.25
CA ALA A 494 19.26 -17.19 3.83
C ALA A 494 19.34 -18.50 3.08
N PHE A 495 18.74 -18.53 1.89
CA PHE A 495 19.11 -19.47 0.87
C PHE A 495 20.65 -19.50 0.78
N SER A 496 21.26 -20.48 1.45
CA SER A 496 22.65 -20.43 1.86
C SER A 496 23.53 -20.80 0.68
N THR A 497 24.84 -20.64 0.83
CA THR A 497 25.81 -21.08 -0.17
C THR A 497 25.60 -22.57 -0.51
N ASP A 498 25.27 -23.41 0.47
CA ASP A 498 25.02 -24.85 0.25
C ASP A 498 23.76 -25.12 -0.57
N LYS A 499 22.72 -24.31 -0.39
CA LYS A 499 21.52 -24.38 -1.24
C LYS A 499 21.79 -23.86 -2.65
N TRP A 500 22.63 -22.82 -2.78
CA TRP A 500 23.10 -22.31 -4.07
C TRP A 500 23.95 -23.33 -4.83
N THR A 501 24.87 -24.04 -4.17
CA THR A 501 25.67 -25.09 -4.81
C THR A 501 24.79 -26.24 -5.27
N THR A 502 23.78 -26.62 -4.48
CA THR A 502 22.80 -27.65 -4.88
C THR A 502 22.02 -27.22 -6.13
N VAL A 503 21.57 -25.96 -6.20
CA VAL A 503 20.90 -25.42 -7.39
C VAL A 503 21.83 -25.38 -8.59
N GLN A 504 23.08 -24.94 -8.39
CA GLN A 504 24.08 -24.92 -9.45
C GLN A 504 24.32 -26.32 -10.01
N GLN A 505 24.51 -27.34 -9.16
CA GLN A 505 24.70 -28.73 -9.60
C GLN A 505 23.50 -29.25 -10.39
N ARG A 506 22.28 -28.94 -9.95
CA ARG A 506 21.05 -29.34 -10.67
C ARG A 506 20.94 -28.64 -12.03
N LEU A 507 21.23 -27.34 -12.10
CA LEU A 507 21.26 -26.58 -13.35
C LEU A 507 22.33 -27.09 -14.31
N GLU A 508 23.52 -27.42 -13.80
CA GLU A 508 24.58 -28.05 -14.59
C GLU A 508 24.12 -29.41 -15.12
N GLY A 509 23.50 -30.25 -14.29
CA GLY A 509 22.91 -31.52 -14.74
C GLY A 509 21.87 -31.34 -15.84
N TRP A 510 20.96 -30.36 -15.69
CA TRP A 510 19.96 -30.04 -16.71
C TRP A 510 20.57 -29.50 -17.99
N LYS A 511 21.62 -28.68 -17.89
CA LYS A 511 22.40 -28.20 -19.04
C LYS A 511 22.99 -29.38 -19.83
N HIS A 512 23.64 -30.32 -19.16
CA HIS A 512 24.21 -31.52 -19.81
C HIS A 512 23.13 -32.41 -20.43
N ALA A 513 21.98 -32.57 -19.76
CA ALA A 513 20.86 -33.34 -20.29
C ALA A 513 20.27 -32.72 -21.57
N LEU A 514 20.07 -31.39 -21.57
CA LEU A 514 19.62 -30.64 -22.74
C LEU A 514 20.64 -30.73 -23.88
N GLU A 515 21.93 -30.58 -23.59
CA GLU A 515 22.99 -30.70 -24.59
C GLU A 515 23.02 -32.10 -25.23
N LYS A 516 22.81 -33.15 -24.43
CA LYS A 516 22.67 -34.52 -24.95
C LYS A 516 21.46 -34.70 -25.85
N VAL A 517 20.32 -34.09 -25.50
CA VAL A 517 19.12 -34.12 -26.35
C VAL A 517 19.39 -33.37 -27.66
N THR A 518 19.99 -32.18 -27.61
CA THR A 518 20.38 -31.41 -28.80
C THR A 518 21.32 -32.21 -29.70
N GLN A 519 22.36 -32.84 -29.15
CA GLN A 519 23.27 -33.70 -29.92
C GLN A 519 22.55 -34.91 -30.54
N THR A 520 21.56 -35.48 -29.86
CA THR A 520 20.78 -36.61 -30.39
C THR A 520 19.86 -36.17 -31.52
N VAL A 521 19.29 -34.96 -31.41
CA VAL A 521 18.47 -34.33 -32.43
C VAL A 521 19.31 -33.93 -33.65
N GLU A 522 20.48 -33.32 -33.46
CA GLU A 522 21.42 -32.99 -34.54
C GLU A 522 21.93 -34.25 -35.26
N LYS A 523 22.26 -35.31 -34.51
CA LYS A 523 22.64 -36.60 -35.10
C LYS A 523 21.50 -37.19 -35.92
N SER A 524 20.25 -37.14 -35.46
CA SER A 524 19.10 -37.67 -36.21
C SER A 524 18.73 -36.81 -37.43
N LEU A 525 18.90 -35.48 -37.35
CA LEU A 525 18.77 -34.55 -38.47
C LEU A 525 19.86 -34.74 -39.53
N ASN A 526 21.12 -34.93 -39.13
CA ASN A 526 22.23 -35.18 -40.06
C ASN A 526 22.14 -36.57 -40.71
N VAL A 527 21.48 -37.53 -40.07
CA VAL A 527 21.15 -38.84 -40.67
C VAL A 527 20.01 -38.73 -41.70
N THR A 528 19.25 -37.62 -41.74
CA THR A 528 18.03 -37.49 -42.56
C THR A 528 18.12 -36.55 -43.77
N GLY A 529 19.31 -36.09 -44.20
CA GLY A 529 19.44 -35.51 -45.55
C GLY A 529 20.87 -35.31 -46.08
N PRO A 530 21.10 -35.25 -47.41
CA PRO A 530 20.40 -35.85 -48.55
C PRO A 530 21.30 -36.94 -49.19
N THR A 531 21.14 -38.20 -48.79
CA THR A 531 21.50 -39.31 -49.68
C THR A 531 20.22 -39.91 -50.23
N ALA A 532 19.89 -39.47 -51.45
CA ALA A 532 19.02 -40.24 -52.31
C ALA A 532 19.64 -41.64 -52.47
N GLY A 533 18.91 -42.68 -52.03
CA GLY A 533 19.22 -44.07 -52.33
C GLY A 533 19.76 -44.90 -51.16
N GLY A 534 18.91 -45.26 -50.20
CA GLY A 534 19.33 -46.20 -49.14
C GLY A 534 18.27 -46.62 -48.13
N ARG A 535 16.96 -46.49 -48.43
CA ARG A 535 15.90 -47.00 -47.53
C ARG A 535 15.81 -48.53 -47.66
N ARG A 536 16.72 -49.25 -47.01
CA ARG A 536 16.50 -50.67 -46.61
C ARG A 536 17.48 -51.24 -45.57
N ALA A 537 18.65 -50.64 -45.31
CA ALA A 537 19.67 -51.29 -44.48
C ALA A 537 19.57 -51.08 -42.95
N GLY A 538 19.07 -49.93 -42.49
CA GLY A 538 19.14 -49.59 -41.05
C GLY A 538 18.18 -50.35 -40.12
N ALA A 539 17.09 -50.92 -40.65
CA ALA A 539 16.14 -51.69 -39.84
C ALA A 539 16.58 -53.15 -39.62
N GLU A 540 17.40 -53.71 -40.52
CA GLU A 540 17.94 -55.07 -40.37
C GLU A 540 19.11 -55.11 -39.38
N GLU A 541 19.94 -54.07 -39.32
CA GLU A 541 21.11 -54.03 -38.42
C GLU A 541 20.72 -53.92 -36.93
N VAL A 542 19.65 -53.21 -36.61
CA VAL A 542 19.13 -53.10 -35.23
C VAL A 542 18.46 -54.40 -34.78
N MET A 543 17.79 -55.14 -35.70
CA MET A 543 17.27 -56.47 -35.39
C MET A 543 18.36 -57.53 -35.25
N ALA A 544 19.43 -57.44 -36.05
CA ALA A 544 20.59 -58.34 -35.94
C ALA A 544 21.34 -58.16 -34.61
N ASN A 545 21.57 -56.92 -34.16
CA ASN A 545 22.20 -56.65 -32.87
C ASN A 545 21.34 -57.10 -31.68
N HIS A 546 20.00 -57.00 -31.76
CA HIS A 546 19.11 -57.50 -30.71
C HIS A 546 19.08 -59.03 -30.64
N HIS A 547 19.17 -59.72 -31.78
CA HIS A 547 19.24 -61.19 -31.85
C HIS A 547 20.60 -61.73 -31.35
N GLN A 548 21.70 -61.03 -31.62
CA GLN A 548 23.04 -61.44 -31.19
C GLN A 548 23.23 -61.30 -29.67
N HIS A 549 22.60 -60.29 -29.05
CA HIS A 549 22.61 -60.11 -27.59
C HIS A 549 21.76 -61.18 -26.87
N GLN A 550 20.64 -61.62 -27.46
CA GLN A 550 19.85 -62.74 -26.91
C GLN A 550 20.57 -64.09 -27.05
N GLN A 551 21.35 -64.31 -28.11
CA GLN A 551 22.13 -65.56 -28.25
C GLN A 551 23.34 -65.62 -27.31
N GLN A 552 23.96 -64.50 -26.96
CA GLN A 552 25.07 -64.49 -25.98
C GLN A 552 24.58 -64.76 -24.54
N GLN A 553 23.37 -64.33 -24.17
CA GLN A 553 22.80 -64.65 -22.85
C GLN A 553 22.34 -66.11 -22.71
N ALA A 554 22.13 -66.83 -23.81
CA ALA A 554 21.74 -68.24 -23.80
C ALA A 554 22.93 -69.23 -23.74
N ILE A 555 24.17 -68.75 -23.79
CA ILE A 555 25.39 -69.58 -23.79
C ILE A 555 26.14 -69.51 -22.43
N GLU A 556 25.71 -68.64 -21.50
CA GLU A 556 26.29 -68.50 -20.15
C GLU A 556 25.42 -69.07 -19.00
N VAL A 557 24.55 -70.04 -19.29
CA VAL A 557 23.95 -70.95 -18.28
C VAL A 557 24.44 -72.36 -18.58
#